data_AF-A0A1F1KJJ7-F1
#
_entry.id   AF-A0A1F1KJJ7-F1
#
_cell.length_a   1.000
_cell.length_b   1.000
_cell.length_c   1.000
_cell.angle_alpha   90.00
_cell.angle_beta   90.00
_cell.angle_gamma   90.00
#
_symmetry.space_group_name_H-M   'P 1'
#
loop_
_entity.id
_entity.type
_entity.pdbx_description
1 polymer ?
#
loop_
_entity_poly.entity_id
_entity_poly.type
_entity_poly.pdbx_seq_one_letter_code
_entity_poly.pdbx_strand_id
1 'polypeptide(L)'
;MGADQTISVIQTVNGVDSAPATATVTVGQGTVAPVTDLSVSPSAPTSDDQVTVSGTATPGALVTVTGPGGADCTVTADATTGAFSCSLGTLPAGTHTLSAVASLNDQESVPATTTVTVTEAADTTPPAAPEDIRVQPQPAVDGDTVTVSGTAEPGSTVSVTVGGEEVCSATADAVTGAFSCTFTADESQDGEAVAVTATDEAGNTSPAADGGTIVVESAPVVTDPSVTITPNPPVAGEATEIEVKGEDGEEVVITIGDVEVCRVTIVDGSAVWEWTPGEPGEVEIEIVVGDNAQIIETVTVRPADTDGGTGSLDPGSLGSSFGSSTGSNGSSGSLGSLGG
;
A
#
# COMPACT_ATOMS: atom_id res chain seq x y z
N MET A 1 23.59 -64.37 -29.75
CA MET A 1 24.88 -64.94 -30.15
C MET A 1 24.74 -65.50 -31.56
N GLY A 2 25.29 -64.82 -32.58
CA GLY A 2 25.46 -65.46 -33.88
C GLY A 2 26.38 -66.68 -33.72
N ALA A 3 25.88 -67.88 -34.04
CA ALA A 3 26.69 -69.08 -33.91
C ALA A 3 27.86 -69.02 -34.90
N ASP A 4 29.05 -69.45 -34.47
CA ASP A 4 30.17 -69.69 -35.39
C ASP A 4 29.70 -70.64 -36.49
N GLN A 5 29.84 -70.21 -37.75
CA GLN A 5 29.51 -71.06 -38.87
C GLN A 5 30.78 -71.80 -39.30
N THR A 6 30.73 -73.13 -39.25
CA THR A 6 31.80 -73.97 -39.76
C THR A 6 31.52 -74.30 -41.22
N ILE A 7 32.36 -73.81 -42.12
CA ILE A 7 32.33 -74.19 -43.53
C ILE A 7 33.23 -75.42 -43.68
N SER A 8 32.69 -76.48 -44.28
CA SER A 8 33.41 -77.73 -44.56
C SER A 8 33.44 -77.96 -46.06
N VAL A 9 34.63 -78.22 -46.60
CA VAL A 9 34.82 -78.51 -48.03
C VAL A 9 35.52 -79.86 -48.17
N ILE A 10 34.98 -80.68 -49.07
CA ILE A 10 35.55 -81.96 -49.49
C ILE A 10 35.76 -81.87 -51.00
N GLN A 11 36.91 -82.32 -51.48
CA GLN A 11 37.14 -82.47 -52.92
C GLN A 11 37.10 -83.96 -53.30
N THR A 12 36.49 -84.27 -54.44
CA THR A 12 36.48 -85.62 -55.00
C THR A 12 37.36 -85.66 -56.24
N VAL A 13 38.34 -86.56 -56.26
CA VAL A 13 39.18 -86.82 -57.45
C VAL A 13 39.08 -88.30 -57.80
N ASN A 14 38.63 -88.61 -59.02
CA ASN A 14 38.44 -89.99 -59.49
C ASN A 14 37.56 -90.86 -58.56
N GLY A 15 36.56 -90.25 -57.92
CA GLY A 15 35.63 -90.95 -57.02
C GLY A 15 36.14 -91.17 -55.59
N VAL A 16 37.28 -90.59 -55.21
CA VAL A 16 37.79 -90.61 -53.84
C VAL A 16 37.74 -89.21 -53.23
N ASP A 17 37.09 -89.10 -52.07
CA ASP A 17 36.94 -87.86 -51.31
C ASP A 17 38.16 -87.57 -50.43
N SER A 18 38.50 -86.30 -50.28
CA SER A 18 39.49 -85.84 -49.30
C SER A 18 38.94 -85.90 -47.88
N ALA A 19 39.84 -85.82 -46.89
CA ALA A 19 39.42 -85.42 -45.55
C ALA A 19 38.78 -84.02 -45.62
N PRO A 20 37.76 -83.72 -44.79
CA PRO A 20 37.12 -82.41 -44.79
C PRO A 20 38.11 -81.33 -44.37
N ALA A 21 38.26 -80.30 -45.20
CA ALA A 21 38.91 -79.05 -44.82
C ALA A 21 37.86 -78.15 -44.19
N THR A 22 38.08 -77.73 -42.94
CA THR A 22 37.14 -76.85 -42.22
C THR A 22 37.74 -75.47 -42.00
N ALA A 23 36.91 -74.45 -42.12
CA ALA A 23 37.22 -73.08 -41.71
C ALA A 23 36.07 -72.56 -40.85
N THR A 24 36.40 -71.93 -39.72
CA THR A 24 35.42 -71.25 -38.88
C THR A 24 35.28 -69.81 -39.34
N VAL A 25 34.05 -69.39 -39.63
CA VAL A 25 33.70 -67.99 -39.87
C VAL A 25 33.04 -67.47 -38.61
N THR A 26 33.75 -66.61 -37.88
CA THR A 26 33.17 -65.84 -36.78
C THR A 26 32.49 -64.62 -37.37
N VAL A 27 31.16 -64.59 -37.32
CA VAL A 27 30.40 -63.38 -37.61
C VAL A 27 30.48 -62.50 -36.36
N GLY A 28 31.30 -61.45 -36.42
CA GLY A 28 31.32 -60.45 -35.35
C GLY A 28 29.91 -59.84 -35.23
N GLN A 29 29.36 -59.80 -34.01
CA GLN A 29 28.20 -58.98 -33.72
C GLN A 29 28.61 -57.52 -34.01
N GLY A 30 27.98 -56.88 -34.99
CA GLY A 30 28.19 -55.45 -35.19
C GLY A 30 27.78 -54.70 -33.91
N THR A 31 28.63 -53.78 -33.44
CA THR A 31 28.29 -52.90 -32.32
C THR A 31 27.39 -51.76 -32.81
N VAL A 32 26.39 -51.35 -32.02
CA VAL A 32 25.62 -50.14 -32.31
C VAL A 32 26.46 -48.93 -31.91
N ALA A 33 26.64 -47.97 -32.83
CA ALA A 33 27.39 -46.75 -32.53
C ALA A 33 26.67 -45.93 -31.45
N PRO A 34 27.40 -45.30 -30.51
CA PRO A 34 26.80 -44.38 -29.54
C PRO A 34 26.12 -43.20 -30.23
N VAL A 35 25.11 -42.66 -29.55
CA VAL A 35 24.45 -41.41 -29.97
C VAL A 35 25.48 -40.27 -30.00
N THR A 36 25.41 -39.43 -31.04
CA THR A 36 26.23 -38.22 -31.19
C THR A 36 25.35 -36.97 -31.28
N ASP A 37 25.96 -35.78 -31.11
CA ASP A 37 25.27 -34.48 -31.17
C ASP A 37 24.06 -34.35 -30.23
N LEU A 38 24.14 -35.03 -29.08
CA LEU A 38 23.10 -35.00 -28.06
C LEU A 38 22.95 -33.58 -27.50
N SER A 39 21.78 -33.01 -27.69
CA SER A 39 21.45 -31.62 -27.39
C SER A 39 20.09 -31.53 -26.71
N VAL A 40 19.91 -30.49 -25.89
CA VAL A 40 18.70 -30.22 -25.14
C VAL A 40 18.15 -28.87 -25.56
N SER A 41 16.84 -28.79 -25.80
CA SER A 41 16.14 -27.57 -26.13
C SER A 41 14.88 -27.42 -25.27
N PRO A 42 14.68 -26.26 -24.59
CA PRO A 42 15.61 -25.13 -24.53
C PRO A 42 16.90 -25.48 -23.77
N SER A 43 17.99 -24.72 -23.97
CA SER A 43 19.28 -24.99 -23.31
C SER A 43 19.32 -24.59 -21.84
N ALA A 44 18.35 -23.80 -21.38
CA ALA A 44 18.17 -23.37 -19.99
C ALA A 44 16.66 -23.36 -19.68
N PRO A 45 16.03 -24.55 -19.53
CA PRO A 45 14.61 -24.66 -19.20
C PRO A 45 14.33 -24.23 -17.76
N THR A 46 13.11 -23.75 -17.54
CA THR A 46 12.45 -23.72 -16.24
C THR A 46 11.71 -25.04 -15.98
N SER A 47 11.23 -25.26 -14.77
CA SER A 47 10.45 -26.46 -14.41
C SER A 47 9.13 -26.59 -15.17
N ASP A 48 8.66 -25.52 -15.81
CA ASP A 48 7.44 -25.49 -16.61
C ASP A 48 7.73 -25.61 -18.12
N ASP A 49 9.00 -25.54 -18.52
CA ASP A 49 9.38 -25.67 -19.93
C ASP A 49 9.33 -27.13 -20.39
N GLN A 50 8.77 -27.35 -21.57
CA GLN A 50 8.85 -28.63 -22.24
C GLN A 50 10.27 -28.87 -22.76
N VAL A 51 10.90 -29.93 -22.27
CA VAL A 51 12.26 -30.31 -22.65
C VAL A 51 12.23 -31.31 -23.80
N THR A 52 12.97 -30.97 -24.86
CA THR A 52 13.22 -31.85 -26.00
C THR A 52 14.70 -32.21 -26.08
N VAL A 53 14.97 -33.46 -26.42
CA VAL A 53 16.33 -33.98 -26.62
C VAL A 53 16.48 -34.43 -28.07
N SER A 54 17.55 -33.99 -28.71
CA SER A 54 17.86 -34.32 -30.11
C SER A 54 19.30 -34.81 -30.26
N GLY A 55 19.55 -35.55 -31.32
CA GLY A 55 20.89 -35.99 -31.69
C GLY A 55 20.85 -36.88 -32.93
N THR A 56 21.91 -37.65 -33.16
CA THR A 56 22.00 -38.63 -34.23
C THR A 56 22.38 -40.01 -33.67
N ALA A 57 21.74 -41.06 -34.18
CA ALA A 57 22.03 -42.46 -33.86
C ALA A 57 22.24 -43.26 -35.16
N THR A 58 22.53 -44.55 -35.03
CA THR A 58 22.56 -45.46 -36.20
C THR A 58 21.20 -45.39 -36.91
N PRO A 59 21.12 -45.16 -38.24
CA PRO A 59 19.84 -45.01 -38.94
C PRO A 59 18.90 -46.19 -38.70
N GLY A 60 17.65 -45.88 -38.31
CA GLY A 60 16.62 -46.87 -37.97
C GLY A 60 16.76 -47.52 -36.57
N ALA A 61 17.76 -47.13 -35.77
CA ALA A 61 17.86 -47.59 -34.37
C ALA A 61 16.77 -46.98 -33.50
N LEU A 62 16.30 -47.73 -32.51
CA LEU A 62 15.44 -47.22 -31.44
C LEU A 62 16.31 -46.51 -30.41
N VAL A 63 16.08 -45.22 -30.19
CA VAL A 63 16.78 -44.41 -29.18
C VAL A 63 15.88 -44.29 -27.95
N THR A 64 16.41 -44.66 -26.80
CA THR A 64 15.82 -44.41 -25.49
C THR A 64 16.61 -43.32 -24.80
N VAL A 65 15.94 -42.23 -24.44
CA VAL A 65 16.51 -41.15 -23.61
C VAL A 65 15.89 -41.26 -22.23
N THR A 66 16.73 -41.40 -21.22
CA THR A 66 16.36 -41.44 -19.80
C THR A 66 16.66 -40.11 -19.14
N GLY A 67 15.67 -39.53 -18.48
CA GLY A 67 15.74 -38.28 -17.73
C GLY A 67 15.45 -38.47 -16.23
N PRO A 68 15.46 -37.38 -15.46
CA PRO A 68 15.17 -37.42 -14.02
C PRO A 68 13.69 -37.75 -13.75
N GLY A 69 13.40 -38.31 -12.56
CA GLY A 69 12.02 -38.48 -12.10
C GLY A 69 11.15 -39.43 -12.92
N GLY A 70 11.74 -40.26 -13.78
CA GLY A 70 11.01 -41.16 -14.69
C GLY A 70 10.55 -40.49 -15.99
N ALA A 71 11.03 -39.28 -16.29
CA ALA A 71 10.85 -38.65 -17.58
C ALA A 71 11.73 -39.36 -18.61
N ASP A 72 11.16 -40.32 -19.34
CA ASP A 72 11.83 -41.07 -20.39
C ASP A 72 11.12 -40.85 -21.73
N CYS A 73 11.88 -40.84 -22.82
CA CYS A 73 11.33 -40.86 -24.17
C CYS A 73 11.99 -41.91 -25.05
N THR A 74 11.22 -42.51 -25.94
CA THR A 74 11.70 -43.46 -26.95
C THR A 74 11.31 -42.98 -28.34
N VAL A 75 12.24 -43.05 -29.29
CA VAL A 75 12.03 -42.61 -30.67
C VAL A 75 12.90 -43.42 -31.61
N THR A 76 12.38 -43.80 -32.78
CA THR A 76 13.21 -44.40 -33.84
C THR A 76 13.94 -43.29 -34.59
N ALA A 77 15.27 -43.40 -34.67
CA ALA A 77 16.10 -42.49 -35.47
C ALA A 77 15.76 -42.61 -36.95
N ASP A 78 15.82 -41.49 -37.66
CA ASP A 78 15.52 -41.42 -39.09
C ASP A 78 16.32 -42.46 -39.88
N ALA A 79 15.64 -43.21 -40.75
CA ALA A 79 16.23 -44.36 -41.45
C ALA A 79 17.32 -44.00 -42.46
N THR A 80 17.48 -42.71 -42.80
CA THR A 80 18.49 -42.24 -43.75
C THR A 80 19.56 -41.39 -43.07
N THR A 81 19.15 -40.43 -42.25
CA THR A 81 20.02 -39.43 -41.63
C THR A 81 20.47 -39.82 -40.23
N GLY A 82 19.77 -40.73 -39.56
CA GLY A 82 20.01 -41.09 -38.16
C GLY A 82 19.58 -40.01 -37.16
N ALA A 83 19.02 -38.89 -37.60
CA ALA A 83 18.54 -37.85 -36.70
C ALA A 83 17.37 -38.33 -35.85
N PHE A 84 17.32 -37.92 -34.59
CA PHE A 84 16.17 -38.12 -33.73
C PHE A 84 15.87 -36.86 -32.91
N SER A 85 14.61 -36.75 -32.50
CA SER A 85 14.15 -35.78 -31.52
C SER A 85 13.05 -36.43 -30.70
N CYS A 86 13.13 -36.36 -29.36
CA CYS A 86 12.06 -36.81 -28.49
C CYS A 86 11.85 -35.84 -27.31
N SER A 87 10.60 -35.75 -26.87
CA SER A 87 10.18 -34.87 -25.78
C SER A 87 10.22 -35.63 -24.47
N LEU A 88 10.91 -35.10 -23.46
CA LEU A 88 10.89 -35.59 -22.08
C LEU A 88 9.74 -34.98 -21.26
N GLY A 89 9.09 -33.92 -21.75
CA GLY A 89 8.10 -33.17 -20.99
C GLY A 89 8.76 -32.13 -20.08
N THR A 90 8.08 -31.72 -19.01
CA THR A 90 8.68 -30.89 -17.97
C THR A 90 9.61 -31.72 -17.09
N LEU A 91 10.66 -31.08 -16.57
CA LEU A 91 11.62 -31.70 -15.68
C LEU A 91 11.61 -30.99 -14.32
N PRO A 92 11.85 -31.70 -13.20
CA PRO A 92 12.00 -31.06 -11.90
C PRO A 92 13.19 -30.09 -11.90
N ALA A 93 13.15 -29.05 -11.06
CA ALA A 93 14.28 -28.13 -10.91
C ALA A 93 15.56 -28.85 -10.46
N GLY A 94 16.71 -28.31 -10.84
CA GLY A 94 18.04 -28.82 -10.52
C GLY A 94 18.86 -29.23 -11.75
N THR A 95 20.09 -29.69 -11.49
CA THR A 95 21.00 -30.18 -12.53
C THR A 95 20.82 -31.69 -12.70
N HIS A 96 20.48 -32.10 -13.92
CA HIS A 96 20.21 -33.50 -14.27
C HIS A 96 21.16 -33.98 -15.36
N THR A 97 21.54 -35.26 -15.28
CA THR A 97 22.25 -35.95 -16.36
C THR A 97 21.23 -36.75 -17.17
N LEU A 98 21.11 -36.45 -18.45
CA LEU A 98 20.31 -37.21 -19.41
C LEU A 98 21.19 -38.28 -20.05
N SER A 99 20.63 -39.45 -20.34
CA SER A 99 21.33 -40.59 -20.94
C SER A 99 20.58 -41.11 -22.15
N ALA A 100 21.23 -41.18 -23.31
CA ALA A 100 20.67 -41.73 -24.54
C ALA A 100 21.36 -43.05 -24.92
N VAL A 101 20.57 -44.09 -25.15
CA VAL A 101 21.02 -45.42 -25.61
C VAL A 101 20.32 -45.75 -26.92
N ALA A 102 21.08 -46.13 -27.94
CA ALA A 102 20.54 -46.62 -29.20
C ALA A 102 20.53 -48.15 -29.21
N SER A 103 19.43 -48.75 -29.65
CA SER A 103 19.24 -50.19 -29.79
C SER A 103 18.90 -50.57 -31.23
N LEU A 104 19.59 -51.58 -31.76
CA LEU A 104 19.34 -52.12 -33.10
C LEU A 104 19.73 -53.61 -33.13
N ASN A 105 18.83 -54.47 -33.62
CA ASN A 105 19.03 -55.93 -33.72
C ASN A 105 19.48 -56.58 -32.39
N ASP A 106 18.78 -56.26 -31.30
CA ASP A 106 19.07 -56.75 -29.93
C ASP A 106 20.48 -56.40 -29.41
N GLN A 107 21.11 -55.37 -29.96
CA GLN A 107 22.37 -54.81 -29.47
C GLN A 107 22.14 -53.36 -29.02
N GLU A 108 22.84 -52.94 -27.98
CA GLU A 108 22.77 -51.58 -27.44
C GLU A 108 24.11 -50.86 -27.60
N SER A 109 24.05 -49.54 -27.76
CA SER A 109 25.23 -48.68 -27.74
C SER A 109 25.73 -48.44 -26.31
N VAL A 110 26.96 -47.96 -26.17
CA VAL A 110 27.37 -47.28 -24.93
C VAL A 110 26.49 -46.04 -24.74
N PRO A 111 26.05 -45.71 -23.51
CA PRO A 111 25.25 -44.52 -23.26
C PRO A 111 26.00 -43.22 -23.61
N ALA A 112 25.34 -42.32 -24.33
CA ALA A 112 25.78 -40.93 -24.48
C ALA A 112 25.07 -40.07 -23.44
N THR A 113 25.80 -39.19 -22.75
CA THR A 113 25.21 -38.34 -21.70
C THR A 113 25.36 -36.87 -22.00
N THR A 114 24.41 -36.07 -21.51
CA THR A 114 24.48 -34.60 -21.50
C THR A 114 23.85 -34.08 -20.22
N THR A 115 24.22 -32.87 -19.78
CA THR A 115 23.67 -32.25 -18.58
C THR A 115 22.72 -31.14 -18.94
N VAL A 116 21.60 -31.04 -18.24
CA VAL A 116 20.68 -29.91 -18.29
C VAL A 116 20.52 -29.34 -16.88
N THR A 117 20.54 -28.02 -16.76
CA THR A 117 20.17 -27.34 -15.51
C THR A 117 18.81 -26.71 -15.71
N VAL A 118 17.85 -27.16 -14.91
CA VAL A 118 16.47 -26.69 -14.90
C VAL A 118 16.33 -25.72 -13.73
N THR A 119 15.87 -24.50 -13.97
CA THR A 119 15.55 -23.56 -12.89
C THR A 119 14.10 -23.72 -12.44
N GLU A 120 13.76 -23.36 -11.21
CA GLU A 120 12.35 -23.24 -10.83
C GLU A 120 11.65 -22.24 -11.76
N ALA A 121 10.43 -22.54 -12.20
CA ALA A 121 9.60 -21.57 -12.89
C ALA A 121 9.21 -20.44 -11.93
N ALA A 122 9.00 -19.24 -12.48
CA ALA A 122 8.47 -18.13 -11.68
C ALA A 122 7.03 -18.47 -11.28
N ASP A 123 6.69 -18.24 -10.02
CA ASP A 123 5.29 -18.32 -9.59
C ASP A 123 4.51 -17.17 -10.21
N THR A 124 3.45 -17.51 -10.94
CA THR A 124 2.57 -16.57 -11.64
C THR A 124 1.13 -16.66 -11.16
N THR A 125 0.87 -17.38 -10.06
CA THR A 125 -0.46 -17.64 -9.55
C THR A 125 -0.81 -16.61 -8.49
N PRO A 126 -1.78 -15.70 -8.72
CA PRO A 126 -2.19 -14.76 -7.69
C PRO A 126 -2.93 -15.43 -6.53
N PRO A 127 -2.93 -14.79 -5.35
CA PRO A 127 -3.83 -15.15 -4.26
C PRO A 127 -5.30 -15.08 -4.69
N ALA A 128 -6.15 -15.77 -3.93
CA ALA A 128 -7.58 -15.46 -3.94
C ALA A 128 -7.83 -14.03 -3.42
N ALA A 129 -8.97 -13.44 -3.82
CA ALA A 129 -9.38 -12.15 -3.27
C ALA A 129 -9.53 -12.24 -1.74
N PRO A 130 -9.14 -11.20 -0.98
CA PRO A 130 -9.41 -11.13 0.46
C PRO A 130 -10.88 -11.34 0.81
N GLU A 131 -11.14 -11.93 1.97
CA GLU A 131 -12.49 -12.29 2.43
C GLU A 131 -12.81 -11.64 3.78
N ASP A 132 -14.09 -11.70 4.17
CA ASP A 132 -14.59 -11.22 5.46
C ASP A 132 -14.22 -9.76 5.81
N ILE A 133 -14.19 -8.89 4.80
CA ILE A 133 -13.83 -7.49 4.96
C ILE A 133 -14.80 -6.77 5.90
N ARG A 134 -14.24 -6.05 6.87
CA ARG A 134 -14.95 -5.21 7.84
C ARG A 134 -14.23 -3.86 7.96
N VAL A 135 -14.99 -2.79 7.77
CA VAL A 135 -14.54 -1.40 7.91
C VAL A 135 -15.28 -0.77 9.08
N GLN A 136 -14.58 -0.30 10.12
CA GLN A 136 -15.18 0.26 11.33
C GLN A 136 -14.32 1.40 11.93
N PRO A 137 -14.92 2.49 12.46
CA PRO A 137 -16.36 2.76 12.52
C PRO A 137 -16.97 3.04 11.14
N GLN A 138 -18.30 2.96 11.06
CA GLN A 138 -19.08 3.23 9.86
C GLN A 138 -20.50 3.68 10.29
N PRO A 139 -20.86 4.98 10.16
CA PRO A 139 -20.04 6.08 9.65
C PRO A 139 -18.83 6.39 10.55
N ALA A 140 -17.79 6.98 9.97
CA ALA A 140 -16.68 7.61 10.68
C ALA A 140 -16.89 9.13 10.73
N VAL A 141 -16.26 9.82 11.68
CA VAL A 141 -16.16 11.29 11.69
C VAL A 141 -14.81 11.69 11.10
N ASP A 142 -14.73 12.86 10.46
CA ASP A 142 -13.46 13.43 9.99
C ASP A 142 -12.38 13.41 11.08
N GLY A 143 -11.22 12.84 10.77
CA GLY A 143 -10.13 12.62 11.72
C GLY A 143 -10.21 11.33 12.56
N ASP A 144 -11.29 10.55 12.48
CA ASP A 144 -11.40 9.26 13.17
C ASP A 144 -10.37 8.25 12.66
N THR A 145 -9.94 7.34 13.53
CA THR A 145 -9.17 6.17 13.11
C THR A 145 -10.12 5.05 12.67
N VAL A 146 -10.10 4.73 11.38
CA VAL A 146 -10.85 3.62 10.78
C VAL A 146 -9.97 2.38 10.70
N THR A 147 -10.51 1.25 11.12
CA THR A 147 -9.90 -0.08 11.03
C THR A 147 -10.53 -0.89 9.91
N VAL A 148 -9.70 -1.44 9.02
CA VAL A 148 -10.08 -2.43 8.01
C VAL A 148 -9.46 -3.77 8.38
N SER A 149 -10.31 -4.78 8.52
CA SER A 149 -9.93 -6.14 8.89
C SER A 149 -10.59 -7.19 8.01
N GLY A 150 -10.01 -8.38 7.95
CA GLY A 150 -10.52 -9.50 7.17
C GLY A 150 -9.52 -10.65 7.14
N THR A 151 -9.63 -11.50 6.12
CA THR A 151 -8.69 -12.59 5.85
C THR A 151 -8.13 -12.50 4.44
N ALA A 152 -6.91 -12.96 4.25
CA ALA A 152 -6.23 -13.09 2.96
C ALA A 152 -5.34 -14.35 2.97
N GLU A 153 -4.63 -14.61 1.87
CA GLU A 153 -3.65 -15.69 1.85
C GLU A 153 -2.59 -15.48 2.96
N PRO A 154 -2.29 -16.50 3.79
CA PRO A 154 -1.33 -16.36 4.88
C PRO A 154 0.04 -15.85 4.41
N GLY A 155 0.55 -14.80 5.06
CA GLY A 155 1.83 -14.18 4.71
C GLY A 155 1.80 -13.23 3.51
N SER A 156 0.68 -13.12 2.80
CA SER A 156 0.51 -12.12 1.73
C SER A 156 0.45 -10.70 2.29
N THR A 157 0.80 -9.72 1.46
CA THR A 157 0.64 -8.29 1.79
C THR A 157 -0.71 -7.80 1.30
N VAL A 158 -1.54 -7.35 2.24
CA VAL A 158 -2.85 -6.74 1.98
C VAL A 158 -2.69 -5.24 1.80
N SER A 159 -3.27 -4.68 0.73
CA SER A 159 -3.40 -3.25 0.48
C SER A 159 -4.88 -2.87 0.44
N VAL A 160 -5.23 -1.78 1.12
CA VAL A 160 -6.59 -1.23 1.20
C VAL A 160 -6.59 0.13 0.54
N THR A 161 -7.52 0.32 -0.38
CA THR A 161 -7.72 1.58 -1.10
C THR A 161 -9.10 2.16 -0.84
N VAL A 162 -9.19 3.49 -0.84
CA VAL A 162 -10.44 4.26 -0.79
C VAL A 162 -10.43 5.21 -1.97
N GLY A 163 -11.43 5.14 -2.85
CA GLY A 163 -11.47 5.97 -4.06
C GLY A 163 -10.34 5.67 -5.06
N GLY A 164 -9.65 4.54 -4.90
CA GLY A 164 -8.48 4.14 -5.69
C GLY A 164 -7.12 4.59 -5.13
N GLU A 165 -7.09 5.33 -4.02
CA GLU A 165 -5.86 5.71 -3.32
C GLU A 165 -5.58 4.75 -2.16
N GLU A 166 -4.34 4.29 -2.00
CA GLU A 166 -3.96 3.41 -0.88
C GLU A 166 -4.01 4.19 0.43
N VAL A 167 -4.81 3.71 1.38
CA VAL A 167 -4.98 4.33 2.70
C VAL A 167 -4.27 3.55 3.81
N CYS A 168 -4.14 2.23 3.67
CA CYS A 168 -3.33 1.40 4.56
C CYS A 168 -2.92 0.07 3.92
N SER A 169 -1.89 -0.56 4.50
CA SER A 169 -1.44 -1.90 4.16
C SER A 169 -1.05 -2.69 5.41
N ALA A 170 -1.14 -4.01 5.34
CA ALA A 170 -0.74 -4.93 6.40
C ALA A 170 -0.37 -6.31 5.84
N THR A 171 0.56 -7.02 6.48
CA THR A 171 0.82 -8.43 6.17
C THR A 171 -0.21 -9.30 6.88
N ALA A 172 -0.83 -10.21 6.13
CA ALA A 172 -1.73 -11.21 6.69
C ALA A 172 -0.97 -12.20 7.58
N ASP A 173 -1.57 -12.62 8.69
CA ASP A 173 -0.97 -13.58 9.61
C ASP A 173 -0.56 -14.87 8.88
N ALA A 174 0.66 -15.34 9.13
CA ALA A 174 1.29 -16.43 8.39
C ALA A 174 0.63 -17.81 8.57
N VAL A 175 -0.34 -17.95 9.48
CA VAL A 175 -1.05 -19.21 9.72
C VAL A 175 -2.54 -19.06 9.47
N THR A 176 -3.14 -17.99 10.00
CA THR A 176 -4.59 -17.77 9.98
C THR A 176 -5.06 -16.93 8.81
N GLY A 177 -4.17 -16.18 8.15
CA GLY A 177 -4.53 -15.25 7.09
C GLY A 177 -5.25 -13.99 7.57
N ALA A 178 -5.45 -13.82 8.88
CA ALA A 178 -6.11 -12.63 9.42
C ALA A 178 -5.24 -11.39 9.22
N PHE A 179 -5.85 -10.27 8.82
CA PHE A 179 -5.18 -8.98 8.71
C PHE A 179 -6.01 -7.87 9.37
N SER A 180 -5.33 -6.79 9.78
CA SER A 180 -5.93 -5.56 10.25
C SER A 180 -5.00 -4.40 9.92
N CYS A 181 -5.50 -3.36 9.27
CA CYS A 181 -4.81 -2.08 9.12
C CYS A 181 -5.73 -0.92 9.49
N THR A 182 -5.15 0.23 9.78
CA THR A 182 -5.89 1.43 10.17
C THR A 182 -5.49 2.61 9.31
N PHE A 183 -6.42 3.52 9.05
CA PHE A 183 -6.17 4.80 8.40
C PHE A 183 -7.00 5.89 9.11
N THR A 184 -6.66 7.16 8.87
CA THR A 184 -7.43 8.30 9.36
C THR A 184 -8.49 8.68 8.32
N ALA A 185 -9.75 8.74 8.73
CA ALA A 185 -10.83 9.19 7.87
C ALA A 185 -10.66 10.67 7.52
N ASP A 186 -10.98 11.02 6.28
CA ASP A 186 -10.98 12.39 5.76
C ASP A 186 -12.32 12.65 5.07
N GLU A 187 -12.91 13.84 5.24
CA GLU A 187 -14.20 14.19 4.60
C GLU A 187 -14.22 13.97 3.08
N SER A 188 -13.07 14.07 2.39
CA SER A 188 -12.96 13.81 0.94
C SER A 188 -13.15 12.34 0.56
N GLN A 189 -13.22 11.44 1.54
CA GLN A 189 -13.48 10.01 1.39
C GLN A 189 -14.96 9.64 1.59
N ASP A 190 -15.85 10.60 1.86
CA ASP A 190 -17.29 10.31 1.96
C ASP A 190 -17.90 9.85 0.63
N GLY A 191 -18.37 8.59 0.60
CA GLY A 191 -19.01 7.99 -0.56
C GLY A 191 -18.06 7.20 -1.47
N GLU A 192 -16.76 7.19 -1.18
CA GLU A 192 -15.77 6.43 -1.93
C GLU A 192 -15.88 4.92 -1.67
N ALA A 193 -15.56 4.13 -2.69
CA ALA A 193 -15.51 2.67 -2.58
C ALA A 193 -14.23 2.22 -1.88
N VAL A 194 -14.36 1.26 -0.98
CA VAL A 194 -13.25 0.55 -0.33
C VAL A 194 -12.93 -0.71 -1.11
N ALA A 195 -11.70 -0.86 -1.57
CA ALA A 195 -11.24 -2.06 -2.26
C ALA A 195 -9.99 -2.64 -1.59
N VAL A 196 -9.96 -3.97 -1.44
CA VAL A 196 -8.88 -4.68 -0.73
C VAL A 196 -8.26 -5.73 -1.65
N THR A 197 -6.94 -5.72 -1.79
CA THR A 197 -6.18 -6.71 -2.58
C THR A 197 -5.09 -7.35 -1.73
N ALA A 198 -4.71 -8.58 -2.05
CA ALA A 198 -3.56 -9.26 -1.48
C ALA A 198 -2.49 -9.52 -2.55
N THR A 199 -1.22 -9.41 -2.17
CA THR A 199 -0.07 -9.72 -3.02
C THR A 199 0.79 -10.79 -2.34
N ASP A 200 1.06 -11.89 -3.03
CA ASP A 200 1.90 -12.99 -2.53
C ASP A 200 3.40 -12.62 -2.47
N GLU A 201 4.25 -13.55 -2.02
CA GLU A 201 5.70 -13.35 -1.96
C GLU A 201 6.36 -13.24 -3.35
N ALA A 202 5.75 -13.84 -4.38
CA ALA A 202 6.22 -13.78 -5.76
C ALA A 202 5.84 -12.47 -6.47
N GLY A 203 4.97 -11.65 -5.86
CA GLY A 203 4.51 -10.36 -6.37
C GLY A 203 3.24 -10.45 -7.23
N ASN A 204 2.51 -11.56 -7.21
CA ASN A 204 1.22 -11.69 -7.89
C ASN A 204 0.10 -11.09 -7.04
N THR A 205 -0.73 -10.24 -7.63
CA THR A 205 -1.82 -9.54 -6.93
C THR A 205 -3.19 -10.17 -7.22
N SER A 206 -3.98 -10.38 -6.18
CA SER A 206 -5.34 -10.92 -6.23
C SER A 206 -6.31 -10.00 -6.98
N PRO A 207 -7.47 -10.50 -7.41
CA PRO A 207 -8.63 -9.65 -7.66
C PRO A 207 -8.97 -8.81 -6.41
N ALA A 208 -9.58 -7.65 -6.61
CA ALA A 208 -10.03 -6.80 -5.51
C ALA A 208 -11.29 -7.38 -4.85
N ALA A 209 -11.29 -7.39 -3.52
CA ALA A 209 -12.44 -7.64 -2.67
C ALA A 209 -13.17 -6.32 -2.37
N ASP A 210 -14.50 -6.38 -2.35
CA ASP A 210 -15.37 -5.24 -2.06
C ASP A 210 -15.49 -5.02 -0.54
N GLY A 211 -15.02 -3.87 -0.05
CA GLY A 211 -15.15 -3.43 1.34
C GLY A 211 -16.40 -2.58 1.59
N GLY A 212 -17.21 -2.33 0.56
CA GLY A 212 -18.35 -1.43 0.58
C GLY A 212 -17.98 0.02 0.29
N THR A 213 -18.89 0.93 0.61
CA THR A 213 -18.69 2.38 0.51
C THR A 213 -18.44 2.93 1.90
N ILE A 214 -17.43 3.79 2.05
CA ILE A 214 -17.18 4.49 3.29
C ILE A 214 -18.06 5.74 3.41
N VAL A 215 -18.55 6.02 4.62
CA VAL A 215 -19.30 7.23 4.96
C VAL A 215 -18.49 8.00 6.00
N VAL A 216 -18.21 9.27 5.71
CA VAL A 216 -17.48 10.17 6.60
C VAL A 216 -18.35 11.39 6.90
N GLU A 217 -18.65 11.60 8.18
CA GLU A 217 -19.39 12.74 8.68
C GLU A 217 -18.43 13.87 9.08
N SER A 218 -18.85 15.12 8.93
CA SER A 218 -18.06 16.27 9.37
C SER A 218 -17.80 16.26 10.87
N ALA A 219 -16.59 16.63 11.27
CA ALA A 219 -16.28 16.89 12.67
C ALA A 219 -17.16 18.02 13.22
N PRO A 220 -17.54 17.98 14.51
CA PRO A 220 -18.24 19.09 15.14
C PRO A 220 -17.40 20.36 15.05
N VAL A 221 -18.03 21.46 14.64
CA VAL A 221 -17.38 22.77 14.59
C VAL A 221 -17.19 23.29 16.01
N VAL A 222 -15.94 23.36 16.46
CA VAL A 222 -15.58 24.04 17.72
C VAL A 222 -15.47 25.54 17.44
N THR A 223 -16.29 26.36 18.09
CA THR A 223 -16.17 27.82 18.02
C THR A 223 -15.41 28.34 19.23
N ASP A 224 -14.34 29.11 19.00
CA ASP A 224 -13.63 29.80 20.08
C ASP A 224 -14.60 30.66 20.90
N PRO A 225 -14.50 30.65 22.24
CA PRO A 225 -15.37 31.47 23.06
C PRO A 225 -15.07 32.96 22.82
N SER A 226 -16.10 33.80 22.96
CA SER A 226 -15.96 35.25 22.79
C SER A 226 -16.70 36.00 23.89
N VAL A 227 -16.21 37.19 24.22
CA VAL A 227 -16.80 38.06 25.25
C VAL A 227 -17.31 39.36 24.64
N THR A 228 -18.48 39.81 25.08
CA THR A 228 -19.00 41.15 24.82
C THR A 228 -19.34 41.82 26.16
N ILE A 229 -18.88 43.06 26.35
CA ILE A 229 -19.14 43.87 27.55
C ILE A 229 -20.01 45.06 27.15
N THR A 230 -21.13 45.29 27.83
CA THR A 230 -22.10 46.35 27.50
C THR A 230 -22.58 47.08 28.76
N PRO A 231 -22.42 48.42 28.88
CA PRO A 231 -21.78 49.30 27.91
C PRO A 231 -20.25 49.13 27.88
N ASN A 232 -19.64 49.40 26.73
CA ASN A 232 -18.19 49.50 26.58
C ASN A 232 -17.81 50.94 26.16
N PRO A 233 -17.14 51.72 27.03
CA PRO A 233 -16.64 51.34 28.36
C PRO A 233 -17.73 51.26 29.44
N PRO A 234 -17.56 50.41 30.48
CA PRO A 234 -18.43 50.35 31.66
C PRO A 234 -18.49 51.69 32.41
N VAL A 235 -19.56 51.91 33.18
CA VAL A 235 -19.76 53.13 33.99
C VAL A 235 -19.86 52.78 35.48
N ALA A 236 -19.11 53.48 36.33
CA ALA A 236 -19.12 53.26 37.77
C ALA A 236 -20.52 53.53 38.35
N GLY A 237 -21.04 52.56 39.11
CA GLY A 237 -22.36 52.60 39.72
C GLY A 237 -23.52 52.21 38.80
N GLU A 238 -23.26 51.85 37.53
CA GLU A 238 -24.27 51.40 36.58
C GLU A 238 -24.09 49.92 36.22
N ALA A 239 -25.19 49.25 35.87
CA ALA A 239 -25.16 47.86 35.44
C ALA A 239 -24.39 47.71 34.11
N THR A 240 -23.52 46.72 34.06
CA THR A 240 -22.71 46.30 32.91
C THR A 240 -22.97 44.82 32.68
N GLU A 241 -23.46 44.48 31.49
CA GLU A 241 -23.65 43.11 31.04
C GLU A 241 -22.33 42.55 30.48
N ILE A 242 -21.98 41.34 30.86
CA ILE A 242 -20.92 40.53 30.25
C ILE A 242 -21.59 39.31 29.64
N GLU A 243 -21.58 39.23 28.31
CA GLU A 243 -22.05 38.07 27.54
C GLU A 243 -20.83 37.28 27.08
N VAL A 244 -20.78 36.00 27.46
CA VAL A 244 -19.78 35.04 27.01
C VAL A 244 -20.47 34.04 26.09
N LYS A 245 -20.03 33.94 24.84
CA LYS A 245 -20.48 32.92 23.87
C LYS A 245 -19.49 31.78 23.82
N GLY A 246 -19.97 30.55 23.68
CA GLY A 246 -19.17 29.32 23.64
C GLY A 246 -20.06 28.09 23.49
N GLU A 247 -19.54 26.90 23.77
CA GLU A 247 -20.28 25.65 23.62
C GLU A 247 -21.20 25.38 24.81
N ASP A 248 -22.36 24.75 24.54
CA ASP A 248 -23.32 24.38 25.59
C ASP A 248 -22.71 23.40 26.59
N GLY A 249 -22.89 23.71 27.88
CA GLY A 249 -22.38 22.89 28.98
C GLY A 249 -20.99 23.28 29.48
N GLU A 250 -20.27 24.19 28.80
CA GLU A 250 -18.99 24.72 29.30
C GLU A 250 -19.20 25.60 30.53
N GLU A 251 -18.34 25.44 31.55
CA GLU A 251 -18.30 26.34 32.71
C GLU A 251 -17.52 27.61 32.37
N VAL A 252 -18.09 28.76 32.71
CA VAL A 252 -17.50 30.08 32.61
C VAL A 252 -17.23 30.59 34.01
N VAL A 253 -15.97 30.90 34.29
CA VAL A 253 -15.53 31.55 35.53
C VAL A 253 -15.08 32.97 35.20
N ILE A 254 -15.67 33.97 35.84
CA ILE A 254 -15.31 35.38 35.67
C ILE A 254 -14.62 35.86 36.95
N THR A 255 -13.40 36.36 36.78
CA THR A 255 -12.58 36.97 37.82
C THR A 255 -12.36 38.43 37.47
N ILE A 256 -12.61 39.33 38.43
CA ILE A 256 -12.37 40.77 38.26
C ILE A 256 -11.31 41.19 39.27
N GLY A 257 -10.15 41.64 38.78
CA GLY A 257 -8.95 41.74 39.59
C GLY A 257 -8.54 40.36 40.12
N ASP A 258 -8.46 40.20 41.45
CA ASP A 258 -8.09 38.93 42.10
C ASP A 258 -9.31 38.15 42.66
N VAL A 259 -10.54 38.51 42.29
CA VAL A 259 -11.76 37.96 42.92
C VAL A 259 -12.64 37.27 41.87
N GLU A 260 -12.93 35.98 42.08
CA GLU A 260 -13.98 35.25 41.34
C GLU A 260 -15.34 35.88 41.70
N VAL A 261 -16.00 36.47 40.72
CA VAL A 261 -17.29 37.17 40.89
C VAL A 261 -18.46 36.39 40.30
N CYS A 262 -18.19 35.47 39.36
CA CYS A 262 -19.21 34.65 38.74
C CYS A 262 -18.66 33.26 38.36
N ARG A 263 -19.55 32.27 38.44
CA ARG A 263 -19.39 30.93 37.88
C ARG A 263 -20.73 30.47 37.31
N VAL A 264 -20.79 30.21 36.01
CA VAL A 264 -22.04 29.91 35.28
C VAL A 264 -21.75 28.90 34.17
N THR A 265 -22.77 28.18 33.70
CA THR A 265 -22.64 27.26 32.55
C THR A 265 -23.28 27.90 31.32
N ILE A 266 -22.65 27.74 30.15
CA ILE A 266 -23.23 28.17 28.87
C ILE A 266 -24.44 27.31 28.52
N VAL A 267 -25.54 27.97 28.15
CA VAL A 267 -26.80 27.33 27.74
C VAL A 267 -27.33 28.06 26.51
N ASP A 268 -27.78 27.32 25.50
CA ASP A 268 -28.23 27.85 24.22
C ASP A 268 -27.20 28.78 23.54
N GLY A 269 -25.91 28.46 23.70
CA GLY A 269 -24.75 29.12 23.06
C GLY A 269 -24.24 30.38 23.76
N SER A 270 -24.80 30.77 24.91
CA SER A 270 -24.30 31.92 25.68
C SER A 270 -24.50 31.81 27.20
N ALA A 271 -23.67 32.54 27.95
CA ALA A 271 -23.88 32.84 29.36
C ALA A 271 -23.82 34.36 29.56
N VAL A 272 -24.81 34.91 30.26
CA VAL A 272 -24.92 36.35 30.50
C VAL A 272 -24.84 36.63 32.00
N TRP A 273 -24.03 37.61 32.37
CA TRP A 273 -23.86 38.04 33.75
C TRP A 273 -23.91 39.57 33.87
N GLU A 274 -24.39 40.06 35.02
CA GLU A 274 -24.50 41.49 35.31
C GLU A 274 -23.52 41.89 36.41
N TRP A 275 -22.73 42.93 36.12
CA TRP A 275 -21.72 43.53 36.98
C TRP A 275 -22.03 45.00 37.22
N THR A 276 -21.85 45.51 38.43
CA THR A 276 -21.88 46.95 38.70
C THR A 276 -20.50 47.41 39.18
N PRO A 277 -19.71 48.10 38.35
CA PRO A 277 -18.38 48.58 38.74
C PRO A 277 -18.48 49.60 39.89
N GLY A 278 -17.63 49.47 40.91
CA GLY A 278 -17.68 50.34 42.10
C GLY A 278 -16.98 51.69 41.93
N GLU A 279 -15.77 51.69 41.37
CA GLU A 279 -14.93 52.90 41.22
C GLU A 279 -14.44 53.07 39.78
N PRO A 280 -14.19 54.32 39.32
CA PRO A 280 -13.60 54.57 38.01
C PRO A 280 -12.14 54.16 37.96
N GLY A 281 -11.67 53.63 36.84
CA GLY A 281 -10.29 53.19 36.67
C GLY A 281 -10.14 52.01 35.71
N GLU A 282 -8.91 51.55 35.52
CA GLU A 282 -8.64 50.31 34.79
C GLU A 282 -8.96 49.10 35.68
N VAL A 283 -9.62 48.11 35.08
CA VAL A 283 -9.84 46.82 35.72
C VAL A 283 -9.55 45.71 34.71
N GLU A 284 -8.92 44.65 35.20
CA GLU A 284 -8.69 43.42 34.46
C GLU A 284 -9.84 42.44 34.75
N ILE A 285 -10.40 41.89 33.68
CA ILE A 285 -11.43 40.87 33.71
C ILE A 285 -10.83 39.63 33.06
N GLU A 286 -10.61 38.60 33.87
CA GLU A 286 -10.18 37.29 33.41
C GLU A 286 -11.41 36.38 33.31
N ILE A 287 -11.59 35.76 32.15
CA ILE A 287 -12.70 34.86 31.85
C ILE A 287 -12.09 33.53 31.43
N VAL A 288 -12.39 32.48 32.18
CA VAL A 288 -12.00 31.11 31.85
C VAL A 288 -13.25 30.36 31.39
N VAL A 289 -13.19 29.76 30.20
CA VAL A 289 -14.25 28.93 29.61
C VAL A 289 -13.73 27.49 29.48
N GLY A 290 -14.49 26.55 30.01
CA GLY A 290 -14.13 25.14 30.04
C GLY A 290 -12.79 24.88 30.73
N ASP A 291 -12.04 23.90 30.23
CA ASP A 291 -10.79 23.46 30.87
C ASP A 291 -9.56 24.30 30.48
N ASN A 292 -9.58 25.06 29.37
CA ASN A 292 -8.35 25.64 28.80
C ASN A 292 -8.49 26.97 28.03
N ALA A 293 -9.70 27.50 27.81
CA ALA A 293 -9.84 28.78 27.10
C ALA A 293 -9.82 29.93 28.10
N GLN A 294 -8.81 30.80 28.03
CA GLN A 294 -8.70 31.99 28.88
C GLN A 294 -8.73 33.25 28.00
N ILE A 295 -9.64 34.15 28.34
CA ILE A 295 -9.80 35.47 27.73
C ILE A 295 -9.49 36.50 28.81
N ILE A 296 -8.55 37.42 28.54
CA ILE A 296 -8.21 38.51 29.46
C ILE A 296 -8.56 39.81 28.77
N GLU A 297 -9.48 40.58 29.36
CA GLU A 297 -9.92 41.89 28.89
C GLU A 297 -9.55 42.96 29.91
N THR A 298 -8.88 44.02 29.47
CA THR A 298 -8.65 45.21 30.30
C THR A 298 -9.62 46.30 29.90
N VAL A 299 -10.52 46.69 30.79
CA VAL A 299 -11.52 47.74 30.54
C VAL A 299 -11.30 48.96 31.43
N THR A 300 -11.52 50.14 30.87
CA THR A 300 -11.48 51.41 31.64
C THR A 300 -12.89 51.79 32.07
N VAL A 301 -13.20 51.64 33.35
CA VAL A 301 -14.47 52.07 33.95
C VAL A 301 -14.52 53.60 33.99
N ARG A 302 -15.54 54.18 33.36
CA ARG A 302 -15.80 55.62 33.38
C ARG A 302 -16.45 56.06 34.70
N PRO A 303 -16.24 57.33 35.13
CA PRO A 303 -16.99 57.88 36.25
C PRO A 303 -18.48 57.95 35.96
N ALA A 304 -19.30 57.82 37.00
CA ALA A 304 -20.74 58.01 36.92
C ALA A 304 -21.06 59.35 36.24
N ASP A 305 -22.00 59.35 35.30
CA ASP A 305 -22.47 60.56 34.66
C ASP A 305 -23.20 61.41 35.71
N THR A 306 -22.49 62.35 36.32
CA THR A 306 -23.04 63.27 37.35
C THR A 306 -23.94 64.35 36.77
N ASP A 307 -24.31 64.26 35.49
CA ASP A 307 -25.13 65.26 34.81
C ASP A 307 -26.64 65.05 35.12
N GLY A 308 -26.97 65.10 36.41
CA GLY A 308 -28.27 65.59 36.89
C GLY A 308 -28.38 67.12 36.75
N GLY A 309 -27.69 67.71 35.77
CA GLY A 309 -27.76 69.11 35.45
C GLY A 309 -29.15 69.46 34.92
N THR A 310 -30.01 69.98 35.80
CA THR A 310 -31.09 70.86 35.35
C THR A 310 -30.42 72.01 34.59
N GLY A 311 -30.50 71.97 33.26
CA GLY A 311 -29.93 72.99 32.39
C GLY A 311 -30.43 74.38 32.79
N SER A 312 -29.58 75.12 33.47
CA SER A 312 -29.70 76.57 33.60
C SER A 312 -28.62 77.17 32.71
N LEU A 313 -29.03 77.55 31.50
CA LEU A 313 -28.26 78.45 30.66
C LEU A 313 -28.11 79.78 31.42
N ASP A 314 -26.90 80.18 31.77
CA ASP A 314 -26.61 81.59 32.10
C ASP A 314 -25.55 82.13 31.14
N PRO A 315 -25.90 83.09 30.26
CA PRO A 315 -24.98 83.65 29.29
C PRO A 315 -24.18 84.79 29.92
N GLY A 316 -22.85 84.61 29.99
CA GLY A 316 -21.91 85.72 29.94
C GLY A 316 -21.15 86.02 31.24
N SER A 317 -19.90 85.61 31.27
CA SER A 317 -18.85 86.42 31.87
C SER A 317 -17.61 86.37 30.97
N LEU A 318 -17.54 87.35 30.07
CA LEU A 318 -16.34 87.73 29.34
C LEU A 318 -15.38 88.50 30.27
N GLY A 319 -14.08 88.23 30.15
CA GLY A 319 -13.01 89.09 30.67
C GLY A 319 -11.73 88.31 30.99
N SER A 320 -10.94 87.89 29.98
CA SER A 320 -9.82 88.63 29.37
C SER A 320 -8.67 89.00 30.32
N SER A 321 -7.53 88.33 30.17
CA SER A 321 -6.21 88.96 30.30
C SER A 321 -5.19 88.28 29.38
N PHE A 322 -4.59 89.10 28.53
CA PHE A 322 -3.61 88.84 27.49
C PHE A 322 -2.25 88.33 28.01
N GLY A 323 -1.52 87.64 27.13
CA GLY A 323 -0.06 87.42 27.23
C GLY A 323 0.50 86.65 26.04
N SER A 324 0.89 87.37 24.98
CA SER A 324 1.39 86.91 23.68
C SER A 324 2.90 86.62 23.62
N SER A 325 3.33 85.63 22.82
CA SER A 325 4.51 85.71 21.93
C SER A 325 4.42 84.60 20.84
N THR A 326 4.01 84.93 19.61
CA THR A 326 4.81 85.18 18.38
C THR A 326 5.52 83.97 17.75
N GLY A 327 5.16 83.69 16.48
CA GLY A 327 5.95 82.93 15.51
C GLY A 327 5.11 81.94 14.68
N SER A 328 4.28 82.39 13.73
CA SER A 328 4.59 82.75 12.33
C SER A 328 4.62 81.58 11.33
N ASN A 329 3.53 81.57 10.52
CA ASN A 329 3.44 81.40 9.05
C ASN A 329 3.69 80.07 8.32
N GLY A 330 2.71 79.77 7.46
CA GLY A 330 2.84 79.11 6.15
C GLY A 330 2.03 77.82 6.04
N SER A 331 0.72 77.80 5.70
CA SER A 331 0.04 78.14 4.43
C SER A 331 0.39 77.23 3.23
N SER A 332 -0.69 76.82 2.55
CA SER A 332 -0.85 76.07 1.28
C SER A 332 -0.61 74.56 1.39
N GLY A 333 -1.49 73.65 0.97
CA GLY A 333 -2.61 73.75 0.05
C GLY A 333 -2.32 72.92 -1.21
N SER A 334 -3.35 72.21 -1.69
CA SER A 334 -3.50 71.58 -3.02
C SER A 334 -3.22 70.08 -3.17
N LEU A 335 -4.34 69.34 -3.23
CA LEU A 335 -4.83 68.55 -4.38
C LEU A 335 -3.87 68.13 -5.52
N GLY A 336 -4.05 66.87 -5.94
CA GLY A 336 -3.66 66.26 -7.22
C GLY A 336 -2.40 65.40 -7.11
N SER A 337 -2.20 64.27 -7.77
CA SER A 337 -2.89 63.55 -8.84
C SER A 337 -2.07 62.27 -9.13
N LEU A 338 -2.75 61.18 -9.47
CA LEU A 338 -2.37 60.04 -10.34
C LEU A 338 -0.88 59.72 -10.65
N GLY A 339 -0.58 58.42 -10.54
CA GLY A 339 -0.03 57.66 -11.66
C GLY A 339 1.30 56.94 -11.41
N GLY A 340 1.33 55.63 -11.67
CA GLY A 340 2.54 54.81 -11.75
C GLY A 340 2.26 53.35 -11.48
#